data_AF-A0AAC9Z3T5-F1
#
_entry.id   AF-A0AAC9Z3T5-F1
#
_cell.length_a   1.000
_cell.length_b   1.000
_cell.length_c   1.000
_cell.angle_alpha   90.00
_cell.angle_beta   90.00
_cell.angle_gamma   90.00
#
_symmetry.space_group_name_H-M   'P 1'
#
loop_
_entity.id
_entity.type
_entity.pdbx_description
1 polymer ?
#
loop_
_entity_poly.entity_id
_entity_poly.type
_entity_poly.pdbx_seq_one_letter_code
_entity_poly.pdbx_strand_id
1 'polypeptide(L)'
;MNIQKNYFDVIDFGKIINWHQQYKEEQNKRQKEGLNFNIFDVFWRSGIGIGETTQSKLLKFLLDPTETHGCGNLFLLKFLKMLNIEQPEKGTWEISAEKGRVDILLKRNFPQSVIVIENKSNWAVNQWNQLYRYWYQEIFSKTKQTEKTFYLENKNCYMVVYLAPTSKKEPTEQTLTKPEDFPSDLPKKIPMEITLKTFYDDIYQWLENCKSKIPTHNQRVIQYVNQYQELCKNL
;
A
#
# COMPACT_ATOMS: atom_id res chain seq x y z
N MET A 1 37.70 -37.23 -28.93
CA MET A 1 36.36 -36.97 -28.36
C MET A 1 36.52 -36.94 -26.84
N ASN A 2 36.97 -35.89 -26.18
CA ASN A 2 36.52 -34.49 -26.06
C ASN A 2 35.04 -34.30 -25.66
N ILE A 3 34.90 -33.84 -24.41
CA ILE A 3 33.85 -33.00 -23.81
C ILE A 3 32.54 -33.70 -23.39
N GLN A 4 32.59 -34.46 -22.29
CA GLN A 4 31.59 -34.25 -21.24
C GLN A 4 32.11 -33.13 -20.33
N LYS A 5 31.67 -31.90 -20.59
CA LYS A 5 31.82 -30.78 -19.66
C LYS A 5 31.09 -31.19 -18.37
N ASN A 6 31.86 -31.53 -17.35
CA ASN A 6 31.38 -31.65 -15.99
C ASN A 6 30.78 -30.29 -15.61
N TYR A 7 29.45 -30.17 -15.63
CA TYR A 7 28.72 -28.99 -15.16
C TYR A 7 28.75 -28.83 -13.63
N PHE A 8 29.62 -29.59 -12.95
CA PHE A 8 29.87 -29.53 -11.51
C PHE A 8 31.25 -28.93 -11.23
N ASP A 9 31.64 -27.89 -11.98
CA ASP A 9 32.76 -27.03 -11.56
C ASP A 9 32.35 -26.24 -10.32
N VAL A 10 32.52 -26.95 -9.20
CA VAL A 10 33.07 -26.51 -7.93
C VAL A 10 32.51 -25.17 -7.44
N ILE A 11 31.38 -25.29 -6.75
CA ILE A 11 31.19 -24.46 -5.56
C ILE A 11 32.43 -24.63 -4.70
N ASP A 12 33.28 -23.61 -4.67
CA ASP A 12 34.48 -23.57 -3.85
C ASP A 12 34.04 -23.59 -2.38
N PHE A 13 34.13 -24.76 -1.76
CA PHE A 13 33.75 -24.97 -0.37
C PHE A 13 34.49 -24.01 0.57
N GLY A 14 35.73 -23.62 0.24
CA GLY A 14 36.49 -22.62 0.99
C GLY A 14 35.83 -21.23 0.92
N LYS A 15 35.37 -20.82 -0.26
CA LYS A 15 34.57 -19.59 -0.42
C LYS A 15 33.25 -19.65 0.33
N ILE A 16 32.56 -20.78 0.32
CA ILE A 16 31.32 -20.94 1.11
C ILE A 16 31.59 -20.82 2.61
N ILE A 17 32.63 -21.48 3.11
CA ILE A 17 32.96 -21.43 4.54
C ILE A 17 33.31 -20.00 4.95
N ASN A 18 34.10 -19.30 4.14
CA ASN A 18 34.45 -17.90 4.39
C ASN A 18 33.20 -16.99 4.35
N TRP A 19 32.36 -17.13 3.32
CA TRP A 19 31.10 -16.38 3.22
C TRP A 19 30.19 -16.64 4.44
N HIS A 20 30.09 -17.89 4.90
CA HIS A 20 29.30 -18.25 6.08
C HIS A 20 29.86 -17.66 7.37
N GLN A 21 31.20 -17.62 7.52
CA GLN A 21 31.85 -16.96 8.66
C GLN A 21 31.57 -15.45 8.65
N GLN A 22 31.77 -14.78 7.51
CA GLN A 22 31.46 -13.36 7.33
C GLN A 22 29.99 -13.06 7.63
N TYR A 23 29.07 -13.89 7.10
CA TYR A 23 27.64 -13.77 7.38
C TYR A 23 27.35 -13.88 8.88
N LYS A 24 27.94 -14.85 9.59
CA LYS A 24 27.78 -14.98 11.05
C LYS A 24 28.32 -13.77 11.81
N GLU A 25 29.47 -13.23 11.42
CA GLU A 25 30.04 -12.03 12.04
C GLU A 25 29.14 -10.82 11.84
N GLU A 26 28.60 -10.64 10.63
CA GLU A 26 27.61 -9.60 10.34
C GLU A 26 26.32 -9.77 11.17
N GLN A 27 25.78 -10.99 11.26
CA GLN A 27 24.59 -11.25 12.08
C GLN A 27 24.86 -10.96 13.57
N ASN A 28 26.02 -11.36 14.08
CA ASN A 28 26.43 -11.08 15.46
C ASN A 28 26.57 -9.57 15.71
N LYS A 29 27.16 -8.83 14.76
CA LYS A 29 27.25 -7.36 14.84
C LYS A 29 25.87 -6.71 14.84
N ARG A 30 25.01 -7.10 13.89
CA ARG A 30 23.62 -6.62 13.79
C ARG A 30 22.84 -6.90 15.07
N GLN A 31 23.01 -8.07 15.67
CA GLN A 31 22.37 -8.42 16.95
C GLN A 31 22.86 -7.52 18.10
N LYS A 32 24.17 -7.31 18.21
CA LYS A 32 24.76 -6.44 19.26
C LYS A 32 24.32 -4.98 19.12
N GLU A 33 24.18 -4.50 17.90
CA GLU A 33 23.75 -3.13 17.59
C GLU A 33 22.22 -2.96 17.54
N GLY A 34 21.45 -4.04 17.73
CA GLY A 34 19.98 -4.00 17.68
C GLY A 34 19.41 -3.76 16.28
N LEU A 35 20.18 -3.95 15.22
CA LEU A 35 19.77 -3.70 13.83
C LEU A 35 18.70 -4.67 13.29
N ASN A 36 18.40 -5.72 14.06
CA ASN A 36 17.33 -6.67 13.74
C ASN A 36 16.06 -6.40 14.57
N PHE A 37 16.03 -5.32 15.36
CA PHE A 37 14.85 -4.95 16.12
C PHE A 37 13.77 -4.36 15.21
N ASN A 38 12.60 -4.98 15.21
CA ASN A 38 11.40 -4.46 14.56
C ASN A 38 10.19 -4.69 15.46
N ILE A 39 9.44 -3.62 15.76
CA ILE A 39 8.28 -3.66 16.66
C ILE A 39 7.16 -4.54 16.11
N PHE A 40 7.03 -4.64 14.79
CA PHE A 40 6.02 -5.47 14.15
C PHE A 40 6.31 -6.97 14.31
N ASP A 41 7.60 -7.35 14.36
CA ASP A 41 8.01 -8.71 14.71
C ASP A 41 7.69 -9.04 16.17
N VAL A 42 7.80 -8.06 17.07
CA VAL A 42 7.40 -8.23 18.47
C VAL A 42 5.90 -8.48 18.56
N PHE A 43 5.07 -7.67 17.88
CA PHE A 43 3.62 -7.90 17.82
C PHE A 43 3.29 -9.30 17.30
N TRP A 44 3.90 -9.71 16.19
CA TRP A 44 3.70 -11.05 15.62
C TRP A 44 4.06 -12.15 16.62
N ARG A 45 5.23 -12.09 17.25
CA ARG A 45 5.69 -13.06 18.25
C ARG A 45 4.82 -13.09 19.51
N SER A 46 4.20 -11.96 19.84
CA SER A 46 3.24 -11.83 20.94
C SER A 46 1.81 -12.26 20.55
N GLY A 47 1.59 -12.81 19.35
CA GLY A 47 0.27 -13.24 18.87
C GLY A 47 -0.63 -12.08 18.44
N ILE A 48 -0.10 -10.87 18.30
CA ILE A 48 -0.81 -9.69 17.82
C ILE A 48 -0.59 -9.59 16.31
N GLY A 49 -1.55 -10.12 15.54
CA GLY A 49 -1.51 -10.06 14.08
C GLY A 49 -1.80 -8.65 13.56
N ILE A 50 -1.01 -8.21 12.56
CA ILE A 50 -1.27 -6.96 11.81
C ILE A 50 -2.15 -7.32 10.62
N GLY A 51 -3.46 -7.43 10.87
CA GLY A 51 -4.45 -7.66 9.82
C GLY A 51 -4.72 -6.41 8.98
N GLU A 52 -5.55 -6.56 7.93
CA GLU A 52 -5.94 -5.49 7.00
C GLU A 52 -6.39 -4.21 7.73
N THR A 53 -7.34 -4.32 8.66
CA THR A 53 -7.83 -3.19 9.47
C THR A 53 -6.72 -2.43 10.19
N THR A 54 -5.73 -3.13 10.75
CA THR A 54 -4.61 -2.49 11.45
C THR A 54 -3.71 -1.78 10.44
N GLN A 55 -3.42 -2.44 9.30
CA GLN A 55 -2.61 -1.87 8.23
C GLN A 55 -3.25 -0.60 7.63
N SER A 56 -4.58 -0.59 7.45
CA SER A 56 -5.34 0.59 7.02
C SER A 56 -5.18 1.76 7.99
N LYS A 57 -5.23 1.49 9.30
CA LYS A 57 -5.01 2.50 10.35
C LYS A 57 -3.57 3.01 10.38
N LEU A 58 -2.57 2.14 10.19
CA LEU A 58 -1.16 2.54 10.10
C LEU A 58 -0.90 3.44 8.89
N LEU A 59 -1.49 3.13 7.73
CA LEU A 59 -1.45 4.00 6.56
C LEU A 59 -2.16 5.32 6.80
N LYS A 60 -3.37 5.31 7.36
CA LYS A 60 -4.09 6.54 7.73
C LYS A 60 -3.28 7.41 8.67
N PHE A 61 -2.62 6.81 9.66
CA PHE A 61 -1.78 7.55 10.60
C PHE A 61 -0.69 8.35 9.87
N LEU A 62 -0.04 7.75 8.86
CA LEU A 62 0.95 8.48 8.05
C LEU A 62 0.31 9.49 7.10
N LEU A 63 -0.85 9.18 6.53
CA LEU A 63 -1.52 10.00 5.51
C LEU A 63 -2.24 11.22 6.09
N ASP A 64 -2.58 11.22 7.38
CA ASP A 64 -3.29 12.32 8.02
C ASP A 64 -2.31 13.36 8.58
N PRO A 65 -2.24 14.57 8.00
CA PRO A 65 -1.29 15.62 8.40
C PRO A 65 -1.47 16.11 9.84
N THR A 66 -2.61 15.81 10.47
CA THR A 66 -2.95 16.23 11.84
C THR A 66 -2.50 15.23 12.90
N GLU A 67 -1.97 14.07 12.48
CA GLU A 67 -1.50 13.03 13.38
C GLU A 67 -0.17 13.37 14.06
N THR A 68 0.14 12.60 15.09
CA THR A 68 1.27 12.86 16.00
C THR A 68 2.65 12.60 15.40
N HIS A 69 2.75 12.12 14.15
CA HIS A 69 4.03 11.99 13.45
C HIS A 69 4.67 13.37 13.13
N GLY A 70 3.89 14.46 13.10
CA GLY A 70 4.44 15.82 13.03
C GLY A 70 5.20 16.14 11.73
N CYS A 71 4.93 15.41 10.65
CA CYS A 71 5.54 15.65 9.33
C CYS A 71 4.65 16.49 8.39
N GLY A 72 3.57 17.06 8.93
CA GLY A 72 2.55 17.78 8.18
C GLY A 72 2.12 16.99 6.93
N ASN A 73 2.07 17.68 5.80
CA ASN A 73 1.59 17.12 4.53
C ASN A 73 2.59 16.22 3.78
N LEU A 74 3.76 15.91 4.35
CA LEU A 74 4.84 15.21 3.62
C LEU A 74 4.38 13.87 3.04
N PHE A 75 3.87 12.98 3.90
CA PHE A 75 3.44 11.64 3.53
C PHE A 75 2.25 11.70 2.57
N LEU A 76 1.22 12.49 2.92
CA LEU A 76 0.03 12.69 2.10
C LEU A 76 0.36 13.16 0.67
N LEU A 77 1.11 14.25 0.53
CA LEU A 77 1.41 14.81 -0.80
C LEU A 77 2.29 13.88 -1.62
N LYS A 78 3.22 13.15 -1.00
CA LYS A 78 4.02 12.14 -1.69
C LYS A 78 3.15 10.96 -2.15
N PHE A 79 2.19 10.55 -1.33
CA PHE A 79 1.26 9.48 -1.67
C PHE A 79 0.34 9.87 -2.84
N LEU A 80 -0.27 11.06 -2.76
CA LEU A 80 -1.12 11.58 -3.83
C LEU A 80 -0.36 11.78 -5.14
N LYS A 81 0.91 12.20 -5.09
CA LYS A 81 1.79 12.29 -6.27
C LYS A 81 2.12 10.92 -6.85
N MET A 82 2.36 9.90 -6.03
CA MET A 82 2.54 8.51 -6.49
C MET A 82 1.30 8.00 -7.24
N LEU A 83 0.10 8.44 -6.84
CA LEU A 83 -1.16 8.14 -7.52
C LEU A 83 -1.46 9.08 -8.71
N ASN A 84 -0.57 10.02 -9.03
CA ASN A 84 -0.78 11.04 -10.06
C ASN A 84 -2.07 11.87 -9.85
N ILE A 85 -2.42 12.19 -8.61
CA ILE A 85 -3.59 13.02 -8.33
C ILE A 85 -3.35 14.45 -8.81
N GLU A 86 -4.37 15.06 -9.42
CA GLU A 86 -4.28 16.42 -9.94
C GLU A 86 -4.14 17.42 -8.79
N GLN A 87 -3.21 18.37 -8.89
CA GLN A 87 -3.06 19.50 -7.95
C GLN A 87 -3.16 19.06 -6.47
N PRO A 88 -2.36 18.08 -6.00
CA PRO A 88 -2.58 17.38 -4.72
C PRO A 88 -2.45 18.32 -3.51
N GLU A 89 -1.73 19.43 -3.65
CA GLU A 89 -1.58 20.50 -2.66
C GLU A 89 -2.82 21.39 -2.46
N LYS A 90 -3.79 21.34 -3.39
CA LYS A 90 -5.00 22.17 -3.29
C LYS A 90 -6.11 21.49 -2.50
N GLY A 91 -6.86 22.33 -1.79
CA GLY A 91 -7.98 21.92 -0.95
C GLY A 91 -7.53 21.29 0.37
N THR A 92 -8.51 20.86 1.15
CA THR A 92 -8.27 20.10 2.38
C THR A 92 -8.72 18.68 2.17
N TRP A 93 -7.82 17.74 2.43
CA TRP A 93 -8.11 16.32 2.35
C TRP A 93 -8.69 15.84 3.68
N GLU A 94 -9.82 15.17 3.61
CA GLU A 94 -10.37 14.36 4.69
C GLU A 94 -9.90 12.92 4.49
N ILE A 95 -9.28 12.34 5.52
CA ILE A 95 -8.76 10.97 5.50
C ILE A 95 -9.45 10.17 6.59
N SER A 96 -10.04 9.04 6.22
CA SER A 96 -10.61 8.08 7.17
C SER A 96 -10.16 6.67 6.84
N ALA A 97 -9.99 5.85 7.87
CA ALA A 97 -9.81 4.41 7.72
C ALA A 97 -10.85 3.66 8.54
N GLU A 98 -11.35 2.55 7.99
CA GLU A 98 -12.29 1.64 8.66
C GLU A 98 -13.59 2.34 9.12
N LYS A 99 -13.97 3.43 8.44
CA LYS A 99 -15.23 4.15 8.69
C LYS A 99 -16.27 3.62 7.70
N GLY A 100 -17.23 2.86 8.22
CA GLY A 100 -18.19 2.15 7.38
C GLY A 100 -17.57 0.86 6.83
N ARG A 101 -17.62 0.66 5.50
CA ARG A 101 -17.09 -0.55 4.85
C ARG A 101 -15.81 -0.31 4.05
N VAL A 102 -15.33 0.93 3.95
CA VAL A 102 -14.14 1.27 3.16
C VAL A 102 -12.90 1.24 4.05
N ASP A 103 -11.86 0.54 3.61
CA ASP A 103 -10.62 0.38 4.37
C ASP A 103 -9.90 1.73 4.55
N ILE A 104 -9.67 2.48 3.46
CA ILE A 104 -9.18 3.86 3.52
C ILE A 104 -9.89 4.73 2.47
N LEU A 105 -10.32 5.91 2.87
CA LEU A 105 -10.95 6.91 2.01
C LEU A 105 -10.23 8.24 2.15
N LEU A 106 -9.80 8.81 1.03
CA LEU A 106 -9.31 10.18 0.93
C LEU A 106 -10.26 10.97 0.04
N LYS A 107 -10.73 12.13 0.50
CA LYS A 107 -11.60 13.00 -0.30
C LYS A 107 -11.33 14.46 -0.04
N ARG A 108 -11.62 15.30 -1.04
CA ARG A 108 -11.62 16.77 -0.91
C ARG A 108 -12.68 17.37 -1.81
N ASN A 109 -13.05 18.62 -1.51
CA ASN A 109 -14.09 19.33 -2.26
C ASN A 109 -13.57 20.10 -3.48
N PHE A 110 -12.30 20.56 -3.48
CA PHE A 110 -11.76 21.36 -4.59
C PHE A 110 -10.26 21.09 -4.89
N PRO A 111 -9.90 20.72 -6.13
CA PRO A 111 -10.82 20.15 -7.12
C PRO A 111 -11.48 18.90 -6.52
N GLN A 112 -12.74 18.62 -6.85
CA GLN A 112 -13.46 17.49 -6.26
C GLN A 112 -12.68 16.21 -6.56
N SER A 113 -12.31 15.48 -5.50
CA SER A 113 -11.53 14.25 -5.65
C SER A 113 -11.94 13.23 -4.60
N VAL A 114 -11.99 11.96 -5.00
CA VAL A 114 -12.32 10.83 -4.14
C VAL A 114 -11.42 9.65 -4.51
N ILE A 115 -10.67 9.18 -3.54
CA ILE A 115 -9.76 8.05 -3.65
C ILE A 115 -10.20 7.01 -2.62
N VAL A 116 -10.72 5.90 -3.12
CA VAL A 116 -11.04 4.72 -2.32
C VAL A 116 -9.85 3.79 -2.38
N ILE A 117 -9.41 3.26 -1.24
CA ILE A 117 -8.36 2.24 -1.18
C ILE A 117 -8.95 1.01 -0.50
N GLU A 118 -8.93 -0.12 -1.19
CA GLU A 118 -9.19 -1.44 -0.63
C GLU A 118 -7.84 -2.10 -0.33
N ASN A 119 -7.61 -2.43 0.93
CA ASN A 119 -6.38 -3.00 1.43
C ASN A 119 -6.48 -4.54 1.45
N LYS A 120 -5.51 -5.20 0.81
CA LYS A 120 -5.41 -6.66 0.75
C LYS A 120 -4.13 -7.22 1.35
N SER A 121 -3.56 -6.51 2.32
CA SER A 121 -2.22 -6.75 2.89
C SER A 121 -1.96 -8.17 3.40
N ASN A 122 -3.00 -8.95 3.72
CA ASN A 122 -2.86 -10.30 4.29
C ASN A 122 -3.41 -11.41 3.37
N TRP A 123 -3.50 -11.16 2.06
CA TRP A 123 -4.03 -12.11 1.07
C TRP A 123 -5.49 -12.51 1.29
N ALA A 124 -6.31 -11.67 1.93
CA ALA A 124 -7.72 -11.99 2.11
C ALA A 124 -8.45 -12.23 0.77
N VAL A 125 -9.50 -13.05 0.87
CA VAL A 125 -10.35 -13.40 -0.27
C VAL A 125 -11.07 -12.15 -0.79
N ASN A 126 -11.18 -12.04 -2.11
CA ASN A 126 -11.96 -10.97 -2.73
C ASN A 126 -13.43 -11.13 -2.40
N GLN A 127 -14.03 -10.12 -1.77
CA GLN A 127 -15.45 -10.12 -1.49
C GLN A 127 -16.27 -9.76 -2.73
N TRP A 128 -17.47 -10.33 -2.82
CA TRP A 128 -18.40 -10.10 -3.93
C TRP A 128 -18.85 -8.65 -3.98
N ASN A 129 -18.84 -8.07 -5.19
CA ASN A 129 -19.32 -6.73 -5.53
C ASN A 129 -18.69 -5.59 -4.68
N GLN A 130 -17.55 -5.85 -4.04
CA GLN A 130 -16.99 -4.97 -3.01
C GLN A 130 -16.55 -3.63 -3.59
N LEU A 131 -15.70 -3.65 -4.63
CA LEU A 131 -15.24 -2.42 -5.27
C LEU A 131 -16.39 -1.68 -5.96
N TYR A 132 -17.39 -2.39 -6.48
CA TYR A 132 -18.59 -1.76 -7.02
C TYR A 132 -19.34 -0.95 -5.96
N ARG A 133 -19.54 -1.53 -4.76
CA ARG A 133 -20.22 -0.84 -3.65
C ARG A 133 -19.48 0.44 -3.26
N TYR A 134 -18.15 0.41 -3.20
CA TYR A 134 -17.40 1.62 -2.84
C TYR A 134 -17.45 2.69 -3.90
N TRP A 135 -17.32 2.31 -5.18
CA TRP A 135 -17.52 3.25 -6.28
C TRP A 135 -18.90 3.90 -6.20
N TYR A 136 -19.94 3.09 -5.99
CA TYR A 136 -21.31 3.60 -5.89
C TYR A 136 -21.48 4.58 -4.72
N GLN A 137 -20.99 4.20 -3.54
CA GLN A 137 -21.17 4.94 -2.29
C GLN A 137 -20.34 6.22 -2.24
N GLU A 138 -19.08 6.18 -2.66
CA GLU A 138 -18.14 7.28 -2.45
C GLU A 138 -17.92 8.14 -3.70
N ILE A 139 -17.96 7.54 -4.88
CA ILE A 139 -17.65 8.24 -6.15
C ILE A 139 -18.94 8.62 -6.88
N PHE A 140 -19.76 7.64 -7.27
CA PHE A 140 -21.01 7.89 -7.99
C PHE A 140 -21.97 8.78 -7.19
N SER A 141 -22.03 8.63 -5.86
CA SER A 141 -22.88 9.48 -5.03
C SER A 141 -22.56 10.98 -5.15
N LYS A 142 -21.32 11.32 -5.53
CA LYS A 142 -20.83 12.69 -5.73
C LYS A 142 -20.92 13.13 -7.18
N THR A 143 -20.52 12.28 -8.12
CA THR A 143 -20.43 12.64 -9.55
C THR A 143 -21.74 12.46 -10.30
N LYS A 144 -22.54 11.46 -9.90
CA LYS A 144 -23.71 10.96 -10.62
C LYS A 144 -23.40 10.51 -12.06
N GLN A 145 -22.15 10.12 -12.32
CA GLN A 145 -21.68 9.72 -13.65
C GLN A 145 -21.54 8.21 -13.80
N THR A 146 -22.02 7.67 -14.91
CA THR A 146 -21.93 6.24 -15.28
C THR A 146 -21.02 5.98 -16.47
N GLU A 147 -20.61 7.03 -17.19
CA GLU A 147 -19.84 6.91 -18.43
C GLU A 147 -18.36 6.69 -18.18
N LYS A 148 -17.77 5.72 -18.88
CA LYS A 148 -16.34 5.41 -18.78
C LYS A 148 -15.46 6.58 -19.23
N THR A 149 -15.90 7.34 -20.23
CA THR A 149 -15.18 8.52 -20.75
C THR A 149 -15.00 9.60 -19.68
N PHE A 150 -16.03 9.88 -18.89
CA PHE A 150 -15.94 10.80 -17.76
C PHE A 150 -14.84 10.38 -16.78
N TYR A 151 -14.79 9.10 -16.38
CA TYR A 151 -13.77 8.62 -15.46
C TYR A 151 -12.37 8.59 -16.07
N LEU A 152 -12.25 8.37 -17.39
CA LEU A 152 -10.97 8.43 -18.09
C LEU A 152 -10.39 9.85 -18.10
N GLU A 153 -11.23 10.84 -18.40
CA GLU A 153 -10.88 12.26 -18.41
C GLU A 153 -10.57 12.78 -17.00
N ASN A 154 -11.21 12.21 -15.98
CA ASN A 154 -11.08 12.62 -14.58
C ASN A 154 -10.32 11.59 -13.72
N LYS A 155 -9.48 10.75 -14.33
CA LYS A 155 -8.77 9.65 -13.63
C LYS A 155 -7.82 10.12 -12.53
N ASN A 156 -7.41 11.38 -12.59
CA ASN A 156 -6.55 12.01 -11.59
C ASN A 156 -7.34 12.67 -10.44
N CYS A 157 -8.67 12.57 -10.47
CA CYS A 157 -9.57 13.06 -9.42
C CYS A 157 -10.37 11.93 -8.75
N TYR A 158 -10.77 10.90 -9.50
CA TYR A 158 -11.55 9.77 -8.99
C TYR A 158 -10.80 8.47 -9.17
N MET A 159 -10.60 7.72 -8.09
CA MET A 159 -9.79 6.51 -8.13
C MET A 159 -10.29 5.45 -7.17
N VAL A 160 -10.27 4.19 -7.62
CA VAL A 160 -10.34 3.01 -6.75
C VAL A 160 -8.98 2.33 -6.82
N VAL A 161 -8.28 2.31 -5.69
CA VAL A 161 -6.97 1.68 -5.52
C VAL A 161 -7.17 0.32 -4.89
N TYR A 162 -6.66 -0.72 -5.54
CA TYR A 162 -6.55 -2.05 -4.97
C TYR A 162 -5.12 -2.23 -4.46
N LEU A 163 -4.93 -2.22 -3.14
CA LEU A 163 -3.62 -2.23 -2.50
C LEU A 163 -3.27 -3.67 -2.07
N ALA A 164 -2.54 -4.37 -2.94
CA ALA A 164 -2.16 -5.77 -2.77
C ALA A 164 -0.85 -5.94 -2.00
N PRO A 165 -0.54 -7.13 -1.46
CA PRO A 165 0.79 -7.42 -0.90
C PRO A 165 1.86 -7.33 -2.00
N THR A 166 1.59 -8.01 -3.12
CA THR A 166 2.45 -8.05 -4.32
C THR A 166 1.58 -8.01 -5.58
N SER A 167 2.21 -7.88 -6.75
CA SER A 167 1.52 -7.89 -8.05
C SER A 167 0.82 -9.20 -8.39
N LYS A 168 1.05 -10.28 -7.62
CA LYS A 168 0.39 -11.59 -7.80
C LYS A 168 -1.06 -11.62 -7.34
N LYS A 169 -1.53 -10.60 -6.61
CA LYS A 169 -2.90 -10.51 -6.11
C LYS A 169 -3.64 -9.40 -6.85
N GLU A 170 -4.69 -9.79 -7.56
CA GLU A 170 -5.50 -8.87 -8.38
C GLU A 170 -6.97 -8.88 -7.94
N PRO A 171 -7.73 -7.80 -8.25
CA PRO A 171 -9.18 -7.82 -8.13
C PRO A 171 -9.78 -8.83 -9.12
N THR A 172 -10.76 -9.59 -8.66
CA THR A 172 -11.49 -10.57 -9.48
C THR A 172 -12.73 -9.94 -10.10
N GLU A 173 -13.18 -10.39 -11.26
CA GLU A 173 -14.41 -9.90 -11.93
C GLU A 173 -15.64 -9.75 -11.02
N GLN A 174 -15.84 -10.70 -10.10
CA GLN A 174 -16.95 -10.66 -9.13
C GLN A 174 -16.92 -9.44 -8.19
N THR A 175 -15.74 -8.86 -7.90
CA THR A 175 -15.64 -7.68 -7.02
C THR A 175 -16.05 -6.39 -7.75
N LEU A 176 -15.94 -6.40 -9.07
CA LEU A 176 -16.22 -5.28 -9.96
C LEU A 176 -17.68 -5.25 -10.43
N THR A 177 -18.44 -6.31 -10.18
CA THR A 177 -19.80 -6.50 -10.71
C THR A 177 -20.85 -5.85 -9.81
N LYS A 178 -21.91 -5.34 -10.45
CA LYS A 178 -23.06 -4.72 -9.77
C LYS A 178 -23.83 -5.76 -8.93
N PRO A 179 -24.19 -5.45 -7.68
CA PRO A 179 -25.14 -6.26 -6.91
C PRO A 179 -26.53 -6.35 -7.59
N GLU A 180 -27.22 -7.47 -7.41
CA GLU A 180 -28.54 -7.70 -8.02
C GLU A 180 -29.61 -6.74 -7.52
N ASP A 181 -29.52 -6.32 -6.25
CA ASP A 181 -30.44 -5.42 -5.56
C ASP A 181 -30.22 -3.93 -5.90
N PHE A 182 -29.20 -3.60 -6.71
CA PHE A 182 -28.93 -2.23 -7.13
C PHE A 182 -29.79 -1.83 -8.33
N PRO A 183 -30.10 -0.53 -8.49
CA PRO A 183 -30.88 0.00 -9.62
C PRO A 183 -30.44 -0.56 -10.98
N SER A 184 -31.41 -0.79 -11.86
CA SER A 184 -31.22 -1.46 -13.16
C SER A 184 -30.55 -0.57 -14.21
N ASP A 185 -30.64 0.74 -14.05
CA ASP A 185 -30.04 1.78 -14.90
C ASP A 185 -28.54 1.95 -14.66
N LEU A 186 -28.00 1.39 -13.57
CA LEU A 186 -26.58 1.42 -13.27
C LEU A 186 -25.79 0.39 -14.09
N PRO A 187 -24.51 0.68 -14.41
CA PRO A 187 -23.70 -0.20 -15.24
C PRO A 187 -23.46 -1.55 -14.55
N LYS A 188 -23.41 -2.63 -15.34
CA LYS A 188 -23.20 -4.00 -14.83
C LYS A 188 -21.86 -4.20 -14.12
N LYS A 189 -20.85 -3.40 -14.47
CA LYS A 189 -19.53 -3.35 -13.84
C LYS A 189 -19.17 -1.92 -13.51
N ILE A 190 -18.20 -1.74 -12.62
CA ILE A 190 -17.64 -0.42 -12.34
C ILE A 190 -17.17 0.26 -13.65
N PRO A 191 -17.57 1.50 -13.94
CA PRO A 191 -17.24 2.19 -15.18
C PRO A 191 -15.87 2.90 -15.14
N MET A 192 -14.91 2.39 -14.36
CA MET A 192 -13.57 2.98 -14.26
C MET A 192 -12.50 1.91 -14.11
N GLU A 193 -11.25 2.28 -14.41
CA GLU A 193 -10.10 1.41 -14.22
C GLU A 193 -9.72 1.33 -12.74
N ILE A 194 -9.34 0.13 -12.30
CA ILE A 194 -8.82 -0.08 -10.95
C ILE A 194 -7.32 0.16 -10.97
N THR A 195 -6.84 0.99 -10.05
CA THR A 195 -5.42 1.25 -9.89
C THR A 195 -4.82 0.20 -8.96
N LEU A 196 -4.02 -0.72 -9.51
CA LEU A 196 -3.27 -1.69 -8.72
C LEU A 196 -2.03 -1.01 -8.11
N LYS A 197 -1.87 -1.15 -6.79
CA LYS A 197 -0.67 -0.77 -6.05
C LYS A 197 -0.26 -1.90 -5.13
N THR A 198 1.02 -1.98 -4.78
CA THR A 198 1.53 -3.03 -3.91
C THR A 198 2.21 -2.49 -2.66
N PHE A 199 2.15 -3.25 -1.56
CA PHE A 199 2.99 -2.96 -0.39
C PHE A 199 4.47 -3.16 -0.70
N TYR A 200 4.78 -4.26 -1.41
CA TYR A 200 6.14 -4.67 -1.73
C TYR A 200 6.91 -3.62 -2.53
N ASP A 201 6.27 -3.01 -3.54
CA ASP A 201 6.91 -2.01 -4.40
C ASP A 201 6.43 -0.59 -4.10
N ASP A 202 5.15 -0.29 -4.29
CA ASP A 202 4.67 1.10 -4.28
C ASP A 202 4.73 1.74 -2.89
N ILE A 203 4.21 1.09 -1.86
CA ILE A 203 4.27 1.62 -0.49
C ILE A 203 5.72 1.66 0.00
N TYR A 204 6.52 0.63 -0.28
CA TYR A 204 7.94 0.62 0.04
C TYR A 204 8.66 1.84 -0.57
N GLN A 205 8.47 2.10 -1.87
CA GLN A 205 9.10 3.22 -2.56
C GLN A 205 8.54 4.57 -2.10
N TRP A 206 7.25 4.66 -1.80
CA TRP A 206 6.66 5.86 -1.22
C TRP A 206 7.28 6.20 0.14
N LEU A 207 7.45 5.21 1.02
CA LEU A 207 8.10 5.38 2.32
C LEU A 207 9.57 5.79 2.14
N GLU A 208 10.31 5.17 1.23
CA GLU A 208 11.69 5.53 0.91
C GLU A 208 11.81 6.99 0.45
N ASN A 209 10.91 7.40 -0.45
CA ASN A 209 10.84 8.77 -0.95
C ASN A 209 10.50 9.78 0.15
N CYS A 210 9.70 9.38 1.14
CA CYS A 210 9.38 10.21 2.29
C CYS A 210 10.58 10.31 3.26
N LYS A 211 11.26 9.20 3.56
CA LYS A 211 12.41 9.14 4.48
C LYS A 211 13.46 10.18 4.20
N SER A 212 13.82 10.37 2.93
CA SER A 212 14.81 11.38 2.49
C SER A 212 14.43 12.84 2.82
N LYS A 213 13.18 13.09 3.21
CA LYS A 213 12.61 14.42 3.49
C LYS A 213 12.12 14.58 4.93
N ILE A 214 12.14 13.52 5.75
CA ILE A 214 11.81 13.62 7.17
C ILE A 214 12.93 14.43 7.86
N PRO A 215 12.60 15.44 8.68
CA PRO A 215 13.62 16.17 9.43
C PRO A 215 14.48 15.22 10.27
N THR A 216 15.80 15.40 10.23
CA THR A 216 16.76 14.51 10.91
C THR A 216 16.59 14.45 12.42
N HIS A 217 15.97 15.46 13.05
CA HIS A 217 15.66 15.41 14.48
C HIS A 217 14.44 14.52 14.80
N ASN A 218 13.58 14.19 13.82
CA ASN A 218 12.40 13.35 14.01
C ASN A 218 12.75 11.85 13.94
N GLN A 219 13.64 11.44 14.84
CA GLN A 219 14.19 10.07 14.88
C GLN A 219 13.11 9.01 15.07
N ARG A 220 12.06 9.28 15.86
CA ARG A 220 10.98 8.32 16.11
C ARG A 220 10.25 7.94 14.83
N VAL A 221 9.90 8.93 14.01
CA VAL A 221 9.21 8.67 12.75
C VAL A 221 10.13 8.01 11.74
N ILE A 222 11.41 8.41 11.66
CA ILE A 222 12.40 7.74 10.82
C ILE A 222 12.48 6.24 11.16
N GLN A 223 12.59 5.91 12.45
CA GLN A 223 12.66 4.51 12.89
C GLN A 223 11.36 3.75 12.64
N TYR A 224 10.20 4.36 12.88
CA TYR A 224 8.91 3.77 12.55
C TYR A 224 8.80 3.46 11.05
N VAL A 225 9.15 4.43 10.18
CA VAL A 225 9.08 4.25 8.73
C VAL A 225 10.03 3.15 8.25
N ASN A 226 11.26 3.07 8.80
CA ASN A 226 12.18 1.98 8.50
C ASN A 226 11.57 0.61 8.84
N GLN A 227 11.05 0.45 10.05
CA GLN A 227 10.46 -0.81 10.50
C GLN A 227 9.20 -1.17 9.71
N TYR A 228 8.39 -0.19 9.34
CA TYR A 228 7.16 -0.42 8.56
C TYR A 228 7.47 -0.77 7.11
N GLN A 229 8.51 -0.17 6.55
CA GLN A 229 9.02 -0.48 5.22
C GLN A 229 9.55 -1.92 5.13
N GLU A 230 10.20 -2.43 6.19
CA GLU A 230 10.58 -3.85 6.29
C GLU A 230 9.36 -4.77 6.36
N LEU A 231 8.34 -4.42 7.16
CA LEU A 231 7.09 -5.17 7.20
C LEU A 231 6.48 -5.30 5.80
N CYS A 232 6.42 -4.19 5.03
CA CYS A 232 5.85 -4.17 3.69
C CYS A 232 6.52 -5.16 2.71
N LYS A 233 7.82 -5.42 2.87
CA LYS A 233 8.56 -6.39 2.05
C LYS A 233 8.24 -7.85 2.37
N ASN A 234 7.66 -8.10 3.55
CA ASN A 234 7.40 -9.43 4.08
C ASN A 234 5.91 -9.81 4.07
N LEU A 235 5.05 -9.00 3.45
CA LEU A 235 3.61 -9.25 3.26
C LEU A 235 3.32 -10.20 2.09
#